data_AF-A0A1C4L5F9-F1
#
_entry.id   AF-A0A1C4L5F9-F1
#
_cell.length_a   1.000
_cell.length_b   1.000
_cell.length_c   1.000
_cell.angle_alpha   90.00
_cell.angle_beta   90.00
_cell.angle_gamma   90.00
#
_symmetry.space_group_name_H-M   'P 1'
#
loop_
_entity.id
_entity.type
_entity.pdbx_description
1 polymer ?
#
loop_
_entity_poly.entity_id
_entity_poly.type
_entity_poly.pdbx_seq_one_letter_code
_entity_poly.pdbx_strand_id
1 'polypeptide(L)' 'MRRALRDASRCSSDPLCAERLPRNPADYLHGAACHVCLFVSETTCERGNRFLDRRFLVPLGDETDQVLTPVGLRP' A
#
# COMPACT_ATOMS: atom_id res chain seq x y z
N MET A 1 1.32 13.83 -12.77
CA MET A 1 0.89 12.44 -12.47
C MET A 1 2.02 11.39 -12.59
N ARG A 2 2.77 11.31 -13.71
CA ARG A 2 3.84 10.29 -13.89
C ARG A 2 4.93 10.27 -12.81
N ARG A 3 5.29 11.43 -12.23
CA ARG A 3 6.25 11.51 -11.13
C ARG A 3 5.73 10.83 -9.86
N ALA A 4 4.49 11.15 -9.45
CA ALA A 4 3.89 10.55 -8.27
C ALA A 4 3.80 9.02 -8.34
N LEU A 5 3.48 8.47 -9.52
CA LEU A 5 3.47 7.01 -9.71
C LEU A 5 4.88 6.39 -9.66
N ARG A 6 5.90 7.10 -10.17
CA ARG A 6 7.31 6.66 -10.04
C ARG A 6 7.80 6.73 -8.59
N ASP A 7 7.38 7.73 -7.86
CA ASP A 7 7.73 7.86 -6.44
C ASP A 7 7.03 6.75 -5.64
N ALA A 8 5.78 6.43 -5.96
CA ALA A 8 5.05 5.32 -5.36
C ALA A 8 5.69 3.95 -5.65
N SER A 9 6.36 3.75 -6.79
CA SER A 9 7.01 2.46 -7.10
C SER A 9 8.28 2.19 -6.30
N ARG A 10 8.73 3.11 -5.45
CA ARG A 10 9.95 2.96 -4.64
C ARG A 10 9.74 3.42 -3.20
N CYS A 11 10.24 2.66 -2.24
CA CYS A 11 10.30 3.04 -0.84
C CYS A 11 11.70 2.74 -0.32
N SER A 12 12.28 3.63 0.49
CA SER A 12 13.59 3.38 1.10
C SER A 12 13.58 2.22 2.10
N SER A 13 12.39 1.77 2.52
CA SER A 13 12.19 0.59 3.38
C SER A 13 11.85 -0.68 2.59
N ASP A 14 11.95 -0.67 1.26
CA ASP A 14 11.86 -1.89 0.46
C ASP A 14 13.13 -2.75 0.70
N PRO A 15 13.02 -4.10 0.75
CA PRO A 15 11.85 -4.92 0.43
C PRO A 15 10.83 -5.11 1.56
N LEU A 16 11.19 -4.79 2.81
CA LEU A 16 10.33 -5.02 3.98
C LEU A 16 8.96 -4.35 3.87
N CYS A 17 8.92 -3.13 3.30
CA CYS A 17 7.67 -2.44 3.03
C CYS A 17 6.87 -3.18 1.94
N ALA A 18 7.46 -3.46 0.78
CA ALA A 18 6.83 -4.19 -0.32
C ALA A 18 6.41 -5.64 0.00
N GLU A 19 6.94 -6.28 1.03
CA GLU A 19 6.59 -7.65 1.43
C GLU A 19 5.52 -7.72 2.53
N ARG A 20 5.13 -6.57 3.09
CA ARG A 20 4.13 -6.54 4.15
C ARG A 20 2.74 -6.79 3.57
N LEU A 21 2.08 -7.83 4.12
CA LEU A 21 0.77 -8.30 3.69
C LEU A 21 -0.22 -8.24 4.85
N PRO A 22 -1.49 -7.89 4.61
CA PRO A 22 -2.53 -8.04 5.61
C PRO A 22 -2.68 -9.52 5.98
N ARG A 23 -2.74 -9.81 7.28
CA ARG A 23 -3.02 -11.15 7.80
C ARG A 23 -4.10 -11.03 8.86
N ASN A 24 -5.07 -11.95 8.82
CA ASN A 24 -6.02 -12.12 9.93
C ASN A 24 -5.23 -12.42 11.22
N PRO A 25 -5.53 -11.81 12.39
CA PRO A 25 -6.71 -11.02 12.74
C PRO A 25 -6.50 -9.50 12.74
N ALA A 26 -5.54 -8.97 11.97
CA ALA A 26 -5.24 -7.54 12.00
C ALA A 26 -6.48 -6.69 11.66
N ASP A 27 -6.76 -5.69 12.50
CA ASP A 27 -7.84 -4.71 12.32
C ASP A 27 -7.40 -3.51 11.45
N TYR A 28 -6.33 -3.68 10.66
CA TYR A 28 -5.76 -2.66 9.79
C TYR A 28 -5.17 -3.29 8.51
N LEU A 29 -5.12 -2.50 7.44
CA LEU A 29 -4.44 -2.81 6.19
C LEU A 29 -3.30 -1.81 6.02
N HIS A 30 -2.15 -2.13 6.59
CA HIS A 30 -0.95 -1.33 6.37
C HIS A 30 -0.22 -1.69 5.08
N GLY A 31 -0.55 -2.82 4.42
CA GLY A 31 -0.06 -3.21 3.09
C GLY A 31 1.41 -2.87 2.81
N ALA A 32 1.73 -2.55 1.56
CA ALA A 32 3.01 -1.94 1.21
C ALA A 32 3.05 -0.43 1.51
N ALA A 33 2.36 0.02 2.57
CA ALA A 33 2.29 1.40 3.02
C ALA A 33 3.03 1.58 4.37
N CYS A 34 3.87 2.61 4.42
CA CYS A 34 4.59 3.02 5.62
C CYS A 34 4.69 4.55 5.66
N HIS A 35 5.30 5.10 6.73
CA HIS A 35 5.52 6.55 6.89
C HIS A 35 6.39 7.18 5.81
N VAL A 36 7.20 6.39 5.10
CA VAL A 36 8.05 6.91 4.01
C VAL A 36 7.24 7.10 2.71
N CYS A 37 6.27 6.23 2.44
CA CYS A 37 5.63 6.18 1.12
C CYS A 37 4.15 6.62 1.10
N LEU A 38 3.37 6.39 2.17
CA LEU A 38 1.91 6.57 2.14
C LEU A 38 1.28 7.04 3.45
N PHE A 39 1.84 6.75 4.63
CA PHE A 39 1.23 7.22 5.88
C PHE A 39 1.56 8.68 6.12
N VAL A 40 0.54 9.50 5.88
CA VAL A 40 0.48 10.89 6.31
C VAL A 40 -0.39 10.99 7.55
N SER A 41 0.06 11.78 8.52
CA SER A 41 -0.72 12.12 9.71
C SER A 41 -1.89 13.01 9.30
N GLU A 42 -3.05 12.40 9.12
CA GLU A 42 -4.28 13.09 8.75
C GLU A 42 -5.32 12.89 9.84
N THR A 43 -5.82 13.99 10.41
CA THR A 43 -6.77 13.97 11.53
C THR A 43 -8.22 13.82 11.08
N THR A 44 -8.51 14.04 9.80
CA THR A 44 -9.86 13.95 9.20
C THR A 44 -10.27 12.52 8.88
N CYS A 45 -9.32 11.60 8.70
CA CYS A 45 -9.62 10.19 8.46
C CYS A 45 -9.98 9.49 9.78
N GLU A 46 -11.23 9.02 9.90
CA GLU A 46 -11.72 8.28 11.06
C GLU A 46 -11.00 6.93 11.27
N ARG A 47 -10.36 6.40 10.22
CA ARG A 47 -9.55 5.18 10.25
C ARG A 47 -8.05 5.46 10.37
N GLY A 48 -7.64 6.73 10.44
CA GLY A 48 -6.26 7.16 10.59
C GLY A 48 -5.33 6.67 9.47
N ASN A 49 -5.81 6.60 8.23
CA ASN A 49 -5.06 6.11 7.07
C ASN A 49 -4.45 4.70 7.24
N ARG A 50 -5.04 3.88 8.13
CA ARG A 50 -4.56 2.52 8.43
C ARG A 50 -5.02 1.45 7.42
N PHE A 51 -5.64 1.84 6.31
CA PHE A 51 -6.18 0.92 5.30
C PHE A 51 -5.67 1.24 3.89
N LEU A 52 -4.37 1.49 3.78
CA LEU A 52 -3.71 1.87 2.55
C LEU A 52 -2.79 0.74 2.08
N ASP A 53 -2.78 0.47 0.79
CA ASP A 53 -1.80 -0.39 0.15
C ASP A 53 -1.26 0.28 -1.12
N ARG A 54 0.06 0.45 -1.18
CA ARG A 54 0.78 1.02 -2.32
C ARG A 54 0.59 0.19 -3.60
N ARG A 55 0.34 -1.12 -3.45
CA ARG A 55 0.03 -2.04 -4.54
C ARG A 55 -1.21 -1.66 -5.34
N PHE A 56 -2.09 -0.85 -4.75
CA PHE A 56 -3.26 -0.33 -5.46
C PHE A 56 -2.89 0.62 -6.61
N LEU A 57 -1.75 1.33 -6.51
CA LEU A 57 -1.34 2.35 -7.48
C LEU A 57 -0.24 1.86 -8.44
N VAL A 58 0.60 0.92 -7.99
CA VAL A 58 1.78 0.45 -8.71
C VAL A 58 2.00 -1.05 -8.47
N PRO A 59 2.50 -1.80 -9.46
CA PRO A 59 2.85 -3.20 -9.25
C PRO A 59 4.06 -3.30 -8.31
N LEU A 60 3.94 -4.07 -7.22
CA LEU A 60 5.00 -4.34 -6.27
C LEU A 60 4.97 -5.81 -5.86
N GLY A 61 6.14 -6.46 -5.89
CA GLY A 61 6.26 -7.90 -5.63
C GLY A 61 5.74 -8.76 -6.78
N ASP A 62 5.96 -10.06 -6.67
CA ASP A 62 5.62 -11.05 -7.72
C ASP A 62 4.19 -11.61 -7.56
N GLU A 63 3.59 -11.47 -6.38
CA GLU A 63 2.32 -12.09 -6.02
C GLU A 63 1.14 -11.12 -6.22
N THR A 64 0.54 -11.14 -7.41
CA THR A 64 -0.62 -10.30 -7.77
C THR A 64 -1.93 -10.68 -7.06
N ASP A 65 -2.01 -11.87 -6.48
CA ASP A 65 -3.27 -12.42 -5.96
C ASP A 65 -3.63 -11.98 -4.53
N GLN A 66 -2.74 -11.25 -3.87
CA GLN A 66 -2.90 -10.84 -2.47
C GLN A 66 -3.33 -9.38 -2.31
N VAL A 67 -3.50 -8.66 -3.42
CA VAL A 67 -3.96 -7.28 -3.40
C VAL A 67 -5.47 -7.24 -3.24
N LEU A 68 -5.96 -6.46 -2.28
CA LEU A 68 -7.39 -6.17 -2.06
C LEU A 68 -8.02 -5.35 -3.20
N THR A 69 -7.36 -5.27 -4.36
CA THR A 69 -7.92 -4.65 -5.56
C THR A 69 -9.11 -5.50 -6.01
N PRO A 70 -10.30 -4.90 -6.16
CA PRO A 70 -11.44 -5.58 -6.79
C PRO A 70 -10.99 -6.18 -8.12
N VAL A 71 -11.43 -7.40 -8.43
CA VAL A 71 -10.98 -8.14 -9.63
C VAL A 71 -11.14 -7.31 -10.91
N GLY A 72 -12.17 -6.46 -11.01
CA GLY A 72 -12.41 -5.56 -12.14
C GLY A 72 -11.52 -4.30 -12.22
N LEU A 73 -10.63 -4.07 -11.25
CA LEU A 73 -9.66 -2.98 -11.22
C LEU A 73 -8.20 -3.47 -11.22
N ARG A 74 -7.99 -4.78 -11.42
CA ARG A 74 -6.65 -5.34 -11.65
C ARG A 74 -6.17 -4.87 -13.05
N PRO A 75 -4.94 -4.35 -13.18
CA PRO A 75 -4.40 -3.91 -14.48
C PRO A 75 -4.21 -5.06 -15.48
#